data_AF-A0A223P1G6-F1
#
_entry.id   AF-A0A223P1G6-F1
#
_cell.length_a   1.000
_cell.length_b   1.000
_cell.length_c   1.000
_cell.angle_alpha   90.00
_cell.angle_beta   90.00
_cell.angle_gamma   90.00
#
_symmetry.space_group_name_H-M   'P 1'
#
loop_
_entity.id
_entity.type
_entity.pdbx_description
1 polymer ?
#
loop_
_entity_poly.entity_id
_entity_poly.type
_entity_poly.pdbx_seq_one_letter_code
_entity_poly.pdbx_strand_id
1 'polypeptide(L)'
;MKNFIKNTVIVCLLMSVFACKKPQDIPHYTVSKVFKTDTATTVNVHIANRFTSAQLLLIAGKVKKDSAQIQNLNISFLLPGNTETSAGENSYYAAAKFINANQVASYDTLKDDNGNTVRLKIFGMNQQQAKHLLSLQSKEIANKNILGRFIDDYNHTVIIPFNDPLDQKKEIYIIELDSAARVVSATVPVIVKEGNLEKWLVTQHGDYMTVKDSVLTQYAADGLGVPFNSIKAGI
;
A
#
# COMPACT_ATOMS: atom_id res chain seq x y z
N MET A 1 -47.56 -36.12 -18.76
CA MET A 1 -46.13 -36.52 -18.66
C MET A 1 -45.15 -35.48 -19.23
N LYS A 2 -45.32 -34.99 -20.47
CA LYS A 2 -44.39 -34.00 -21.08
C LYS A 2 -44.22 -32.69 -20.29
N ASN A 3 -45.27 -32.18 -19.66
CA ASN A 3 -45.20 -30.92 -18.89
C ASN A 3 -44.53 -31.07 -17.52
N PHE A 4 -44.50 -32.29 -16.96
CA PHE A 4 -43.85 -32.56 -15.68
C PHE A 4 -42.32 -32.57 -15.83
N ILE A 5 -41.82 -33.25 -16.87
CA ILE A 5 -40.39 -33.30 -17.21
C ILE A 5 -39.84 -31.90 -17.53
N LYS A 6 -40.62 -31.06 -18.23
CA LYS A 6 -40.23 -29.67 -18.54
C LYS A 6 -40.07 -28.82 -17.28
N ASN A 7 -40.99 -28.95 -16.32
CA ASN A 7 -40.92 -28.18 -15.07
C ASN A 7 -39.81 -28.66 -14.13
N THR A 8 -39.54 -29.98 -14.08
CA THR A 8 -38.44 -30.52 -13.24
C THR A 8 -37.06 -30.09 -13.75
N VAL A 9 -36.85 -30.03 -15.06
CA VAL A 9 -35.57 -29.57 -15.65
C VAL A 9 -35.32 -28.08 -15.37
N ILE A 10 -36.35 -27.24 -15.41
CA ILE A 10 -36.24 -25.80 -15.12
C ILE A 10 -35.91 -25.56 -13.63
N VAL A 11 -36.51 -26.33 -12.72
CA VAL A 11 -36.23 -26.23 -11.28
C VAL A 11 -34.81 -26.73 -10.95
N CYS A 12 -34.32 -27.80 -11.60
CA CYS A 12 -32.94 -28.24 -11.45
C CYS A 12 -31.92 -27.24 -12.02
N LEU A 13 -32.24 -26.55 -13.13
CA LEU A 13 -31.41 -25.47 -13.66
C LEU A 13 -31.36 -24.25 -12.72
N LEU A 14 -32.49 -23.87 -12.11
CA LEU A 14 -32.55 -22.77 -11.15
C LEU A 14 -31.82 -23.08 -9.83
N MET A 15 -31.78 -24.35 -9.42
CA MET A 15 -31.02 -24.81 -8.24
C MET A 15 -29.50 -24.83 -8.48
N SER A 16 -29.04 -24.93 -9.73
CA SER A 16 -27.61 -24.87 -10.06
C SER A 16 -26.99 -23.47 -9.93
N VAL A 17 -27.82 -22.42 -9.83
CA VAL A 17 -27.37 -21.03 -9.63
C VAL A 17 -27.07 -20.71 -8.15
N PHE A 18 -27.43 -21.62 -7.23
CA PHE A 18 -27.01 -21.60 -5.83
C PHE A 18 -25.83 -22.55 -5.57
N ALA A 19 -24.99 -22.79 -6.58
CA ALA A 19 -23.68 -23.37 -6.34
C ALA A 19 -22.93 -22.48 -5.33
N CYS A 20 -22.67 -23.02 -4.13
CA CYS A 20 -21.78 -22.41 -3.14
C CYS A 20 -20.58 -21.81 -3.88
N LYS A 21 -20.42 -20.49 -3.81
CA LYS A 21 -19.20 -19.84 -4.33
C LYS A 21 -18.02 -20.61 -3.74
N LYS A 22 -17.14 -21.14 -4.59
CA LYS A 22 -15.90 -21.76 -4.11
C LYS A 22 -15.21 -20.76 -3.18
N PRO A 23 -14.69 -21.19 -2.02
CA PRO A 23 -13.92 -20.31 -1.16
C PRO A 23 -12.86 -19.61 -1.99
N GLN A 24 -12.86 -18.28 -1.99
CA GLN A 24 -11.82 -17.52 -2.66
C GLN A 24 -10.56 -17.55 -1.79
N ASP A 25 -9.41 -17.77 -2.41
CA ASP A 25 -8.14 -17.75 -1.69
C ASP A 25 -7.86 -16.34 -1.16
N ILE A 26 -7.81 -16.23 0.15
CA ILE A 26 -7.57 -14.97 0.85
C ILE A 26 -6.06 -14.73 0.85
N PRO A 27 -5.57 -13.61 0.27
CA PRO A 27 -4.15 -13.32 0.29
C PRO A 27 -3.61 -13.25 1.72
N HIS A 28 -2.37 -13.69 1.92
CA HIS A 28 -1.74 -13.63 3.22
C HIS A 28 -1.62 -12.19 3.75
N TYR A 29 -1.90 -12.03 5.03
CA TYR A 29 -1.79 -10.77 5.76
C TYR A 29 -1.49 -11.03 7.24
N THR A 30 -0.98 -10.03 7.93
CA THR A 30 -0.80 -10.08 9.39
C THR A 30 -1.48 -8.87 10.05
N VAL A 31 -2.12 -9.08 11.19
CA VAL A 31 -2.66 -7.99 12.01
C VAL A 31 -1.56 -7.52 12.94
N SER A 32 -1.17 -6.24 12.86
CA SER A 32 -0.14 -5.67 13.75
C SER A 32 -0.73 -4.97 14.96
N LYS A 33 -1.85 -4.27 14.80
CA LYS A 33 -2.43 -3.47 15.88
C LYS A 33 -3.93 -3.38 15.76
N VAL A 34 -4.59 -3.38 16.92
CA VAL A 34 -6.00 -3.04 17.06
C VAL A 34 -6.09 -1.88 18.02
N PHE A 35 -6.74 -0.79 17.63
CA PHE A 35 -6.99 0.35 18.51
C PHE A 35 -8.43 0.80 18.40
N LYS A 36 -8.99 1.19 19.53
CA LYS A 36 -10.39 1.59 19.67
C LYS A 36 -10.44 3.06 20.04
N THR A 37 -11.25 3.81 19.31
CA THR A 37 -11.69 5.15 19.68
C THR A 37 -13.16 5.08 20.09
N ASP A 38 -13.71 6.20 20.56
CA ASP A 38 -15.13 6.31 20.90
C ASP A 38 -16.05 6.03 19.71
N THR A 39 -15.55 6.23 18.49
CA THR A 39 -16.34 6.19 17.25
C THR A 39 -16.06 4.97 16.37
N ALA A 40 -14.88 4.34 16.48
CA ALA A 40 -14.50 3.22 15.64
C ALA A 40 -13.46 2.29 16.31
N THR A 41 -13.37 1.07 15.80
CA THR A 41 -12.20 0.22 16.04
C THR A 41 -11.44 0.07 14.73
N THR A 42 -10.16 0.39 14.76
CA THR A 42 -9.28 0.28 13.59
C THR A 42 -8.33 -0.89 13.79
N VAL A 43 -8.21 -1.71 12.74
CA VAL A 43 -7.28 -2.83 12.66
C VAL A 43 -6.24 -2.52 11.59
N ASN A 44 -4.97 -2.49 11.99
CA ASN A 44 -3.86 -2.34 11.06
C ASN A 44 -3.45 -3.72 10.54
N VAL A 45 -3.36 -3.82 9.23
CA VAL A 45 -3.09 -5.06 8.50
C VAL A 45 -1.88 -4.86 7.60
N HIS A 46 -0.81 -5.61 7.82
CA HIS A 46 0.31 -5.67 6.89
C HIS A 46 0.00 -6.62 5.75
N ILE A 47 0.30 -6.15 4.54
CA ILE A 47 0.18 -6.91 3.31
C ILE A 47 1.54 -7.03 2.64
N ALA A 48 1.79 -8.17 2.00
CA ALA A 48 3.08 -8.41 1.35
C ALA A 48 3.25 -7.64 0.02
N ASN A 49 2.15 -7.25 -0.63
CA ASN A 49 2.17 -6.69 -1.98
C ASN A 49 1.07 -5.64 -2.19
N ARG A 50 1.19 -4.86 -3.26
CA ARG A 50 0.14 -3.94 -3.76
C ARG A 50 -1.03 -4.76 -4.32
N PHE A 51 -2.04 -5.01 -3.48
CA PHE A 51 -3.20 -5.82 -3.82
C PHE A 51 -4.28 -5.04 -4.57
N THR A 52 -5.03 -5.77 -5.41
CA THR A 52 -6.22 -5.23 -6.08
C THR A 52 -7.37 -4.99 -5.10
N SER A 53 -8.35 -4.17 -5.49
CA SER A 53 -9.56 -3.93 -4.68
C SER A 53 -10.26 -5.22 -4.26
N ALA A 54 -10.34 -6.22 -5.15
CA ALA A 54 -10.95 -7.51 -4.85
C ALA A 54 -10.17 -8.30 -3.78
N GLN A 55 -8.85 -8.32 -3.87
CA GLN A 55 -7.97 -8.96 -2.89
C GLN A 55 -8.04 -8.26 -1.52
N LEU A 56 -8.03 -6.93 -1.50
CA LEU A 56 -8.20 -6.15 -0.27
C LEU A 56 -9.58 -6.39 0.36
N LEU A 57 -10.63 -6.51 -0.46
CA LEU A 57 -11.98 -6.82 0.01
C LEU A 57 -12.07 -8.21 0.63
N LEU A 58 -11.37 -9.21 0.08
CA LEU A 58 -11.28 -10.55 0.68
C LEU A 58 -10.64 -10.52 2.06
N ILE A 59 -9.52 -9.79 2.20
CA ILE A 59 -8.87 -9.61 3.51
C ILE A 59 -9.82 -8.87 4.46
N ALA A 60 -10.47 -7.79 4.00
CA ALA A 60 -11.39 -7.02 4.81
C ALA A 60 -12.56 -7.89 5.33
N GLY A 61 -13.15 -8.71 4.46
CA GLY A 61 -14.19 -9.67 4.80
C GLY A 61 -13.72 -10.70 5.83
N LYS A 62 -12.49 -11.21 5.71
CA LYS A 62 -11.91 -12.13 6.70
C LYS A 62 -11.77 -11.46 8.07
N VAL A 63 -11.17 -10.27 8.10
CA VAL A 63 -10.97 -9.51 9.35
C VAL A 63 -12.31 -9.17 10.00
N LYS A 64 -13.33 -8.79 9.21
CA LYS A 64 -14.69 -8.55 9.73
C LYS A 64 -15.33 -9.79 10.30
N LYS A 65 -15.20 -10.94 9.62
CA LYS A 65 -15.71 -12.23 10.11
C LYS A 65 -15.06 -12.61 11.44
N ASP A 66 -13.74 -12.46 11.54
CA ASP A 66 -12.99 -12.75 12.77
C ASP A 66 -13.29 -11.74 13.89
N SER A 67 -13.73 -10.54 13.52
CA SER A 67 -14.06 -9.44 14.41
C SER A 67 -15.57 -9.13 14.44
N ALA A 68 -16.43 -10.16 14.32
CA ALA A 68 -17.86 -10.00 14.08
C ALA A 68 -18.58 -9.10 15.11
N GLN A 69 -18.07 -9.01 16.33
CA GLN A 69 -18.61 -8.18 17.41
C GLN A 69 -18.34 -6.67 17.25
N ILE A 70 -17.46 -6.28 16.34
CA ILE A 70 -17.06 -4.88 16.12
C ILE A 70 -17.98 -4.27 15.06
N GLN A 71 -18.86 -3.35 15.46
CA GLN A 71 -19.81 -2.71 14.54
C GLN A 71 -19.12 -1.69 13.61
N ASN A 72 -18.37 -0.74 14.17
CA ASN A 72 -17.65 0.30 13.42
C ASN A 72 -16.20 -0.10 13.15
N LEU A 73 -16.01 -1.14 12.33
CA LEU A 73 -14.69 -1.66 11.99
C LEU A 73 -14.08 -0.88 10.81
N ASN A 74 -12.91 -0.28 11.06
CA ASN A 74 -12.01 0.24 10.05
C ASN A 74 -10.80 -0.69 9.91
N ILE A 75 -10.26 -0.79 8.71
CA ILE A 75 -9.07 -1.58 8.41
C ILE A 75 -8.13 -0.69 7.63
N SER A 76 -6.88 -0.59 8.10
CA SER A 76 -5.82 0.15 7.43
C SER A 76 -4.78 -0.83 6.90
N PHE A 77 -4.52 -0.79 5.60
CA PHE A 77 -3.58 -1.69 4.92
C PHE A 77 -2.21 -1.04 4.79
N LEU A 78 -1.19 -1.69 5.34
CA LEU A 78 0.20 -1.24 5.37
C LEU A 78 1.05 -2.09 4.43
N LEU A 79 1.77 -1.44 3.53
CA LEU A 79 2.78 -2.11 2.70
C LEU A 79 4.03 -2.46 3.51
N PRO A 80 4.92 -3.34 3.01
CA PRO A 80 6.16 -3.68 3.70
C PRO A 80 7.01 -2.43 3.98
N GLY A 81 7.55 -2.32 5.19
CA GLY A 81 8.34 -1.17 5.64
C GLY A 81 7.53 -0.02 6.25
N ASN A 82 6.22 0.05 6.01
CA ASN A 82 5.36 1.05 6.66
C ASN A 82 5.00 0.62 8.10
N THR A 83 4.89 1.59 9.01
CA THR A 83 4.54 1.36 10.42
C THR A 83 3.31 2.16 10.83
N GLU A 84 2.65 1.75 11.91
CA GLU A 84 1.48 2.42 12.48
C GLU A 84 1.74 3.83 13.02
N THR A 85 3.01 4.15 13.28
CA THR A 85 3.43 5.46 13.79
C THR A 85 3.70 6.46 12.66
N SER A 86 3.79 5.97 11.42
CA SER A 86 4.14 6.78 10.26
C SER A 86 3.01 7.78 9.99
N ALA A 87 3.28 9.09 10.04
CA ALA A 87 2.56 10.22 9.39
C ALA A 87 1.01 10.27 9.34
N GLY A 88 0.26 9.58 10.21
CA GLY A 88 -1.22 9.64 10.20
C GLY A 88 -1.85 8.90 9.01
N GLU A 89 -3.04 9.32 8.55
CA GLU A 89 -3.84 8.63 7.52
C GLU A 89 -3.09 8.40 6.17
N ASN A 90 -1.99 9.12 5.94
CA ASN A 90 -1.20 9.08 4.71
C ASN A 90 -0.22 7.89 4.63
N SER A 91 -0.09 7.07 5.67
CA SER A 91 0.84 5.93 5.68
C SER A 91 0.22 4.61 5.25
N TYR A 92 -1.07 4.63 4.96
CA TYR A 92 -1.81 3.46 4.53
C TYR A 92 -1.86 3.40 3.01
N TYR A 93 -1.55 2.22 2.46
CA TYR A 93 -1.75 1.94 1.05
C TYR A 93 -3.24 2.02 0.67
N ALA A 94 -4.08 1.47 1.54
CA ALA A 94 -5.52 1.47 1.39
C ALA A 94 -6.21 1.48 2.76
N ALA A 95 -7.48 1.86 2.79
CA ALA A 95 -8.34 1.69 3.95
C ALA A 95 -9.69 1.10 3.55
N ALA A 96 -10.21 0.20 4.38
CA ALA A 96 -11.57 -0.32 4.29
C ALA A 96 -12.37 0.11 5.52
N LYS A 97 -13.63 0.48 5.31
CA LYS A 97 -14.58 0.80 6.38
C LYS A 97 -15.86 0.02 6.18
N PHE A 98 -16.26 -0.73 7.21
CA PHE A 98 -17.58 -1.36 7.25
C PHE A 98 -18.62 -0.32 7.68
N ILE A 99 -19.70 -0.23 6.92
CA ILE A 99 -20.75 0.78 7.12
C ILE A 99 -21.96 0.12 7.77
N ASN A 100 -22.54 0.77 8.78
CA ASN A 100 -23.78 0.33 9.39
C ASN A 100 -24.92 0.40 8.37
N ALA A 101 -25.87 -0.53 8.46
CA ALA A 101 -26.96 -0.64 7.48
C ALA A 101 -27.76 0.66 7.27
N ASN A 102 -27.93 1.46 8.33
CA ASN A 102 -28.60 2.76 8.28
C ASN A 102 -27.78 3.91 7.68
N GLN A 103 -26.50 3.68 7.39
CA GLN A 103 -25.56 4.65 6.81
C GLN A 103 -25.12 4.29 5.38
N VAL A 104 -25.63 3.18 4.84
CA VAL A 104 -25.37 2.73 3.47
C VAL A 104 -26.05 3.69 2.50
N ALA A 105 -25.24 4.34 1.66
CA ALA A 105 -25.72 5.21 0.60
C ALA A 105 -25.88 4.42 -0.72
N SER A 106 -26.62 4.97 -1.68
CA SER A 106 -26.87 4.33 -2.98
C SER A 106 -25.59 4.08 -3.80
N TYR A 107 -24.53 4.85 -3.57
CA TYR A 107 -23.23 4.68 -4.22
C TYR A 107 -22.34 3.61 -3.56
N ASP A 108 -22.73 3.06 -2.41
CA ASP A 108 -21.97 2.03 -1.72
C ASP A 108 -22.26 0.64 -2.32
N THR A 109 -21.50 0.29 -3.35
CA THR A 109 -21.73 -0.92 -4.15
C THR A 109 -20.90 -2.13 -3.73
N LEU A 110 -19.80 -1.92 -3.01
CA LEU A 110 -18.89 -3.00 -2.61
C LEU A 110 -19.43 -3.75 -1.38
N LYS A 111 -19.40 -5.08 -1.46
CA LYS A 111 -19.85 -5.98 -0.39
C LYS A 111 -18.86 -7.11 -0.17
N ASP A 112 -18.65 -7.47 1.10
CA ASP A 112 -17.92 -8.70 1.44
C ASP A 112 -18.74 -9.96 1.10
N ASP A 113 -18.15 -11.15 1.32
CA ASP A 113 -18.81 -12.43 1.05
C ASP A 113 -20.06 -12.69 1.91
N ASN A 114 -20.22 -11.97 3.02
CA ASN A 114 -21.40 -12.06 3.89
C ASN A 114 -22.45 -10.97 3.54
N GLY A 115 -22.22 -10.17 2.50
CA GLY A 115 -23.11 -9.10 2.07
C GLY A 115 -22.99 -7.80 2.87
N ASN A 116 -22.00 -7.69 3.77
CA ASN A 116 -21.73 -6.46 4.52
C ASN A 116 -21.18 -5.40 3.56
N THR A 117 -21.72 -4.19 3.61
CA THR A 117 -21.25 -3.07 2.80
C THR A 117 -19.90 -2.57 3.28
N VAL A 118 -18.96 -2.40 2.34
CA VAL A 118 -17.60 -1.93 2.59
C VAL A 118 -17.30 -0.71 1.73
N ARG A 119 -16.80 0.37 2.32
CA ARG A 119 -16.15 1.45 1.58
C ARG A 119 -14.66 1.17 1.55
N LEU A 120 -14.11 0.91 0.38
CA LEU A 120 -12.67 0.70 0.18
C LEU A 120 -12.09 1.89 -0.58
N LYS A 121 -11.03 2.49 -0.04
CA LYS A 121 -10.25 3.55 -0.69
C LYS A 121 -8.80 3.09 -0.80
N ILE A 122 -8.27 3.11 -2.02
CA ILE A 122 -6.84 2.92 -2.27
C ILE A 122 -6.22 4.31 -2.39
N PHE A 123 -5.18 4.57 -1.61
CA PHE A 123 -4.45 5.85 -1.63
C PHE A 123 -3.20 5.76 -2.50
N GLY A 124 -2.47 4.64 -2.41
CA GLY A 124 -1.24 4.45 -3.17
C GLY A 124 -1.45 3.92 -4.59
N MET A 125 -0.36 3.88 -5.35
CA MET A 125 -0.34 3.39 -6.72
C MET A 125 -0.60 1.89 -6.81
N ASN A 126 -1.28 1.50 -7.88
CA ASN A 126 -1.49 0.09 -8.18
C ASN A 126 -0.18 -0.60 -8.61
N GLN A 127 -0.19 -1.94 -8.63
CA GLN A 127 1.00 -2.73 -8.94
C GLN A 127 1.60 -2.42 -10.32
N GLN A 128 0.78 -2.14 -11.34
CA GLN A 128 1.27 -1.85 -12.69
C GLN A 128 1.96 -0.49 -12.77
N GLN A 129 1.38 0.54 -12.14
CA GLN A 129 1.97 1.87 -12.02
C GLN A 129 3.31 1.82 -11.30
N ALA A 130 3.38 1.11 -10.16
CA ALA A 130 4.61 0.92 -9.43
C ALA A 130 5.67 0.18 -10.27
N LYS A 131 5.29 -0.91 -10.95
CA LYS A 131 6.22 -1.63 -11.86
C LYS A 131 6.76 -0.73 -12.98
N HIS A 132 5.89 0.09 -13.58
CA HIS A 132 6.29 1.05 -14.61
C HIS A 132 7.33 2.03 -14.08
N LEU A 133 7.04 2.72 -12.97
CA LEU A 133 7.97 3.66 -12.33
C LEU A 133 9.32 3.00 -11.98
N LEU A 134 9.29 1.82 -11.38
CA LEU A 134 10.50 1.08 -11.02
C LEU A 134 11.36 0.70 -12.23
N SER A 135 10.76 0.56 -13.42
CA SER A 135 11.48 0.22 -14.65
C SER A 135 12.15 1.42 -15.33
N LEU A 136 11.79 2.66 -14.96
CA LEU A 136 12.22 3.86 -15.69
C LEU A 136 13.75 4.03 -15.69
N GLN A 137 14.32 4.30 -16.86
CA GLN A 137 15.73 4.64 -17.02
C GLN A 137 15.81 6.07 -17.52
N SER A 138 16.44 6.96 -16.75
CA SER A 138 16.74 8.32 -17.20
C SER A 138 18.21 8.40 -17.66
N LYS A 139 18.52 9.38 -18.50
CA LYS A 139 19.90 9.59 -18.99
C LYS A 139 20.86 9.98 -17.85
N GLU A 140 20.34 10.60 -16.80
CA GLU A 140 21.09 11.07 -15.64
C GLU A 140 21.68 9.92 -14.81
N ILE A 141 21.01 8.75 -14.80
CA ILE A 141 21.47 7.54 -14.10
C ILE A 141 22.14 6.52 -15.01
N ALA A 142 22.31 6.85 -16.30
CA ALA A 142 22.98 5.96 -17.23
C ALA A 142 24.45 5.76 -16.80
N ASN A 143 24.87 4.49 -16.69
CA ASN A 143 26.21 4.08 -16.24
C ASN A 143 26.58 4.54 -14.82
N LYS A 144 25.58 4.83 -13.97
CA LYS A 144 25.77 5.16 -12.56
C LYS A 144 25.51 3.95 -11.67
N ASN A 145 26.08 3.96 -10.47
CA ASN A 145 25.86 2.91 -9.48
C ASN A 145 24.58 3.21 -8.70
N ILE A 146 23.46 2.62 -9.13
CA ILE A 146 22.15 2.78 -8.47
C ILE A 146 22.15 2.03 -7.14
N LEU A 147 21.84 2.73 -6.05
CA LEU A 147 21.77 2.16 -4.69
C LEU A 147 20.39 1.56 -4.39
N GLY A 148 19.35 2.04 -5.08
CA GLY A 148 18.00 1.51 -4.99
C GLY A 148 16.99 2.35 -5.76
N ARG A 149 15.73 1.90 -5.74
CA ARG A 149 14.58 2.59 -6.35
C ARG A 149 13.41 2.51 -5.39
N PHE A 150 12.78 3.64 -5.14
CA PHE A 150 11.80 3.78 -4.06
C PHE A 150 10.56 4.49 -4.58
N ILE A 151 9.41 3.85 -4.43
CA ILE A 151 8.15 4.45 -4.83
C ILE A 151 7.72 5.48 -3.78
N ASP A 152 7.49 6.71 -4.21
CA ASP A 152 6.70 7.68 -3.45
C ASP A 152 5.25 7.60 -3.92
N ASP A 153 4.40 7.01 -3.08
CA ASP A 153 2.98 6.83 -3.36
C ASP A 153 2.20 8.15 -3.36
N TYR A 154 2.67 9.18 -2.67
CA TYR A 154 1.98 10.46 -2.58
C TYR A 154 2.23 11.32 -3.82
N ASN A 155 3.50 11.41 -4.24
CA ASN A 155 3.90 12.20 -5.40
C ASN A 155 3.79 11.42 -6.73
N HIS A 156 3.52 10.11 -6.68
CA HIS A 156 3.47 9.21 -7.83
C HIS A 156 4.77 9.18 -8.65
N THR A 157 5.89 9.13 -7.93
CA THR A 157 7.25 9.23 -8.46
C THR A 157 8.11 8.06 -7.99
N VAL A 158 9.32 7.97 -8.54
CA VAL A 158 10.36 7.05 -8.05
C VAL A 158 11.61 7.84 -7.66
N ILE A 159 12.07 7.62 -6.43
CA ILE A 159 13.30 8.19 -5.89
C ILE A 159 14.43 7.20 -6.09
N ILE A 160 15.55 7.69 -6.62
CA ILE A 160 16.69 6.87 -7.06
C ILE A 160 17.98 7.50 -6.53
N PRO A 161 18.49 7.02 -5.39
CA PRO A 161 19.87 7.31 -4.98
C PRO A 161 20.88 6.55 -5.84
N PHE A 162 21.97 7.22 -6.21
CA PHE A 162 23.06 6.64 -6.99
C PHE A 162 24.40 7.32 -6.70
N ASN A 163 25.49 6.62 -7.03
CA ASN A 163 26.83 7.18 -7.02
C ASN A 163 27.34 7.28 -8.46
N ASP A 164 28.09 8.34 -8.75
CA ASP A 164 28.83 8.44 -10.01
C ASP A 164 30.22 7.80 -9.84
N PRO A 165 30.54 6.70 -10.55
CA PRO A 165 31.86 6.07 -10.43
C PRO A 165 33.00 6.97 -10.89
N LEU A 166 32.72 8.02 -11.66
CA LEU A 166 33.70 8.99 -12.13
C LEU A 166 33.80 10.22 -11.21
N ASP A 167 32.91 10.35 -10.23
CA ASP A 167 32.98 11.46 -9.28
C ASP A 167 34.11 11.23 -8.28
N GLN A 168 35.09 12.13 -8.30
CA GLN A 168 36.25 12.10 -7.42
C GLN A 168 35.88 12.36 -5.96
N LYS A 169 34.78 13.07 -5.71
CA LYS A 169 34.28 13.36 -4.35
C LYS A 169 33.51 12.19 -3.76
N LYS A 170 33.09 11.22 -4.59
CA LYS A 170 32.28 10.06 -4.20
C LYS A 170 30.99 10.48 -3.49
N GLU A 171 30.36 11.55 -3.98
CA GLU A 171 29.09 12.04 -3.48
C GLU A 171 27.96 11.05 -3.82
N ILE A 172 26.94 11.05 -2.96
CA ILE A 172 25.67 10.39 -3.22
C ILE A 172 24.78 11.41 -3.92
N TYR A 173 24.16 11.02 -5.01
CA TYR A 173 23.17 11.82 -5.72
C TYR A 173 21.82 11.15 -5.58
N ILE A 174 20.77 11.96 -5.46
CA ILE A 174 19.38 11.48 -5.41
C ILE A 174 18.62 12.22 -6.48
N ILE A 175 17.98 11.47 -7.38
CA ILE A 175 16.99 12.03 -8.30
C ILE A 175 15.61 11.45 -8.01
N GLU A 176 14.59 12.19 -8.40
CA GLU A 176 13.21 11.75 -8.39
C GLU A 176 12.65 11.85 -9.81
N LEU A 177 12.03 10.78 -10.29
CA LEU A 177 11.45 10.70 -11.62
C LEU A 177 9.93 10.60 -11.56
N ASP A 178 9.26 11.34 -12.43
CA ASP A 178 7.83 11.16 -12.70
C ASP A 178 7.56 9.95 -13.62
N SER A 179 6.28 9.65 -13.85
CA SER A 179 5.84 8.57 -14.73
C SER A 179 6.30 8.67 -16.20
N ALA A 180 6.77 9.85 -16.63
CA ALA A 180 7.32 10.10 -17.96
C ALA A 180 8.87 10.06 -17.98
N ALA A 181 9.50 9.56 -16.92
CA ALA A 181 10.96 9.54 -16.73
C ALA A 181 11.62 10.93 -16.72
N ARG A 182 10.86 11.99 -16.43
CA ARG A 182 11.42 13.33 -16.25
C ARG A 182 11.90 13.50 -14.83
N VAL A 183 13.07 14.10 -14.67
CA VAL A 183 13.60 14.49 -13.36
C VAL A 183 12.75 15.63 -12.82
N VAL A 184 12.07 15.39 -11.69
CA VAL A 184 11.26 16.38 -10.97
C VAL A 184 11.95 16.90 -9.71
N SER A 185 12.95 16.16 -9.21
CA SER A 185 13.84 16.60 -8.12
C SER A 185 15.24 16.02 -8.31
N ALA A 186 16.26 16.76 -7.91
CA ALA A 186 17.66 16.34 -7.93
C ALA A 186 18.42 17.01 -6.78
N THR A 187 19.04 16.21 -5.91
CA THR A 187 19.68 16.67 -4.68
C THR A 187 20.95 15.87 -4.38
N VAL A 188 21.97 16.55 -3.85
CA VAL A 188 23.08 15.92 -3.12
C VAL A 188 22.76 16.07 -1.63
N PRO A 189 22.53 14.97 -0.88
CA PRO A 189 22.12 15.06 0.51
C PRO A 189 23.29 15.44 1.40
N VAL A 190 22.99 16.08 2.53
CA VAL A 190 23.98 16.24 3.61
C VAL A 190 24.01 14.96 4.43
N ILE A 191 25.17 14.29 4.49
CA ILE A 191 25.32 13.04 5.23
C ILE A 191 25.65 13.35 6.69
N VAL A 192 24.80 12.89 7.60
CA VAL A 192 24.97 13.00 9.06
C VAL A 192 25.01 11.61 9.67
N LYS A 193 25.98 11.34 10.55
CA LYS A 193 26.09 10.09 11.30
C LYS A 193 25.72 10.30 12.75
N GLU A 194 24.69 9.58 13.20
CA GLU A 194 24.24 9.57 14.59
C GLU A 194 24.31 8.13 15.13
N GLY A 195 25.35 7.82 15.91
CA GLY A 195 25.63 6.46 16.35
C GLY A 195 25.88 5.53 15.16
N ASN A 196 25.09 4.46 15.05
CA ASN A 196 25.19 3.48 13.96
C ASN A 196 24.27 3.78 12.77
N LEU A 197 23.62 4.95 12.74
CA LEU A 197 22.65 5.33 11.73
C LEU A 197 23.21 6.46 10.86
N GLU A 198 23.18 6.25 9.54
CA GLU A 198 23.52 7.26 8.54
C GLU A 198 22.24 7.90 8.02
N LYS A 199 22.14 9.23 8.14
CA LYS A 199 21.04 10.06 7.64
C LYS A 199 21.51 10.87 6.44
N TRP A 200 20.71 10.86 5.38
CA TRP A 200 20.90 11.65 4.17
C TRP A 200 19.86 12.76 4.19
N LEU A 201 20.22 13.96 4.65
CA LEU A 201 19.31 15.10 4.71
C LEU A 201 19.05 15.62 3.29
N VAL A 202 17.79 15.58 2.84
CA VAL A 202 17.36 15.89 1.47
C VAL A 202 16.64 17.23 1.31
N THR A 203 16.18 17.82 2.42
CA THR A 203 15.58 19.17 2.41
C THR A 203 16.19 20.06 3.50
N GLN A 204 16.08 21.38 3.33
CA GLN A 204 16.47 22.35 4.36
C GLN A 204 15.62 22.24 5.63
N HIS A 205 14.41 21.70 5.51
CA HIS A 205 13.52 21.46 6.65
C HIS A 205 13.95 20.26 7.48
N GLY A 206 14.88 19.43 6.98
CA GLY A 206 15.47 18.31 7.71
C GLY A 206 14.88 16.96 7.34
N ASP A 207 14.11 16.84 6.24
CA ASP A 207 13.67 15.53 5.76
C ASP A 207 14.91 14.72 5.40
N TYR A 208 14.91 13.45 5.77
CA TYR A 208 16.10 12.64 5.64
C TYR A 208 15.78 11.22 5.23
N MET A 209 16.75 10.59 4.57
CA MET A 209 16.68 9.18 4.24
C MET A 209 17.69 8.40 5.05
N THR A 210 17.37 7.18 5.45
CA THR A 210 18.33 6.26 6.07
C THR A 210 18.39 4.98 5.26
N VAL A 211 19.58 4.40 5.08
CA VAL A 211 19.71 3.04 4.57
C VAL A 211 19.94 2.10 5.75
N LYS A 212 18.98 1.23 6.04
CA LYS A 212 19.13 0.16 7.04
C LYS A 212 18.70 -1.16 6.43
N ASP A 213 19.50 -2.21 6.60
CA ASP A 213 19.24 -3.55 6.02
C ASP A 213 18.97 -3.47 4.50
N SER A 214 19.70 -2.56 3.85
CA SER A 214 19.55 -2.19 2.43
C SER A 214 18.20 -1.59 2.05
N VAL A 215 17.34 -1.22 3.00
CA VAL A 215 16.10 -0.48 2.78
C VAL A 215 16.39 1.01 2.98
N LEU A 216 16.19 1.80 1.92
CA LEU A 216 16.15 3.26 2.06
C LEU A 216 14.77 3.64 2.58
N THR A 217 14.78 4.42 3.63
CA THR A 217 13.58 4.81 4.35
C THR A 217 13.58 6.32 4.49
N GLN A 218 12.51 6.98 4.05
CA GLN A 218 12.38 8.43 4.14
C GLN A 218 11.68 8.84 5.43
N TYR A 219 12.11 9.94 6.01
CA TYR A 219 11.58 10.50 7.24
C TYR A 219 11.34 11.98 7.03
N ALA A 220 10.16 12.44 7.42
CA ALA A 220 9.90 13.87 7.52
C ALA A 220 10.63 14.42 8.75
N ALA A 221 11.14 15.64 8.66
CA ALA A 221 11.86 16.27 9.77
C ALA A 221 11.03 16.40 11.05
N ASP A 222 9.72 16.65 10.88
CA ASP A 222 8.73 16.77 11.94
C ASP A 222 8.06 15.43 12.30
N GLY A 223 8.38 14.36 11.57
CA GLY A 223 7.68 13.08 11.57
C GLY A 223 7.97 12.16 12.76
N LEU A 224 8.37 12.67 13.93
CA LEU A 224 8.72 11.90 15.15
C LEU A 224 9.67 10.70 14.92
N GLY A 225 10.50 10.75 13.87
CA GLY A 225 11.39 9.65 13.50
C GLY A 225 10.66 8.45 12.89
N VAL A 226 9.54 8.68 12.23
CA VAL A 226 8.71 7.62 11.65
C VAL A 226 8.67 7.71 10.12
N PRO A 227 8.82 6.58 9.40
CA PRO A 227 9.11 6.68 7.99
C PRO A 227 7.88 6.88 7.12
N PHE A 228 7.98 7.64 6.04
CA PHE A 228 6.90 7.80 5.06
C PHE A 228 7.17 7.02 3.76
N ASN A 229 6.09 6.45 3.24
CA ASN A 229 5.93 5.66 2.01
C ASN A 229 7.13 5.63 1.07
N SER A 230 8.06 4.69 1.29
CA SER A 230 9.07 4.34 0.31
C SER A 230 9.39 2.85 0.38
N ILE A 231 8.85 2.08 -0.56
CA ILE A 231 9.14 0.66 -0.67
C ILE A 231 10.34 0.49 -1.58
N LYS A 232 11.36 -0.21 -1.08
CA LYS A 232 12.48 -0.66 -1.90
C LYS A 232 11.99 -1.59 -3.00
N ALA A 233 12.39 -1.33 -4.24
CA ALA A 233 12.28 -2.30 -5.32
C ALA A 233 13.14 -3.55 -5.04
N GLY A 234 12.53 -4.73 -5.01
CA GLY A 234 13.23 -6.02 -4.98
C GLY A 234 13.32 -6.72 -3.62
N ILE A 235 12.39 -6.43 -2.69
CA ILE A 235 12.08 -7.30 -1.53
C ILE A 235 10.56 -7.49 -1.49
#